data_AF-D2V4A2-F1
#
_entry.id   AF-D2V4A2-F1
#
_cell.length_a   1.000
_cell.length_b   1.000
_cell.length_c   1.000
_cell.angle_alpha   90.00
_cell.angle_beta   90.00
_cell.angle_gamma   90.00
#
_symmetry.space_group_name_H-M   'P 1'
#
loop_
_entity.id
_entity.type
_entity.pdbx_description
1 polymer ?
#
loop_
_entity_poly.entity_id
_entity_poly.type
_entity_poly.pdbx_seq_one_letter_code
_entity_poly.pdbx_strand_id
1 'polypeptide(L)'
;MDQEKVMAIVGLTKKDILNLTKSKSLSAKFITLVNEVQIPLEITSPQFNYQCGPLLVKLIQSTLPETSANRKTVATYIAKGKLKNSQQVEKAIKYASTKTKFDVKEFEKECGI
;
A
#
# COMPACT_ATOMS: atom_id res chain seq x y z
N MET A 1 -1.29 -19.45 -4.39
CA MET A 1 -2.27 -18.44 -4.84
C MET A 1 -1.69 -17.72 -6.03
N ASP A 2 -2.46 -17.52 -7.10
CA ASP A 2 -2.00 -16.83 -8.32
C ASP A 2 -1.82 -15.32 -8.06
N GLN A 3 -0.68 -14.74 -8.46
CA GLN A 3 -0.35 -13.33 -8.21
C GLN A 3 -1.40 -12.39 -8.81
N GLU A 4 -1.92 -12.71 -10.00
CA GLU A 4 -2.95 -11.89 -10.64
C GLU A 4 -4.28 -11.93 -9.87
N LYS A 5 -4.61 -13.07 -9.26
CA LYS A 5 -5.79 -13.18 -8.37
C LYS A 5 -5.62 -12.31 -7.13
N VAL A 6 -4.45 -12.32 -6.50
CA VAL A 6 -4.15 -11.45 -5.34
C VAL A 6 -4.33 -9.99 -5.71
N MET A 7 -3.77 -9.58 -6.85
CA MET A 7 -3.87 -8.20 -7.35
C MET A 7 -5.32 -7.79 -7.63
N ALA A 8 -6.12 -8.69 -8.21
CA ALA A 8 -7.54 -8.44 -8.46
C ALA A 8 -8.35 -8.32 -7.15
N ILE A 9 -8.07 -9.15 -6.15
CA ILE A 9 -8.74 -9.13 -4.83
C ILE A 9 -8.54 -7.77 -4.15
N VAL A 10 -7.34 -7.19 -4.25
CA VAL A 10 -7.04 -5.87 -3.68
C VAL A 10 -7.45 -4.71 -4.60
N GLY A 11 -8.23 -4.96 -5.64
CA GLY A 11 -8.90 -3.93 -6.43
C GLY A 11 -8.08 -3.36 -7.58
N LEU A 12 -7.02 -4.05 -8.05
CA LEU A 12 -6.36 -3.68 -9.30
C LEU A 12 -7.21 -4.07 -10.51
N THR A 13 -7.29 -3.17 -11.48
CA THR A 13 -7.95 -3.46 -12.76
C THR A 13 -7.08 -4.39 -13.60
N LYS A 14 -7.66 -5.07 -14.60
CA LYS A 14 -6.89 -5.87 -15.57
C LYS A 14 -5.74 -5.09 -16.22
N LYS A 15 -5.95 -3.80 -16.48
CA LYS A 15 -4.93 -2.91 -17.04
C LYS A 15 -3.77 -2.68 -16.06
N ASP A 16 -4.09 -2.45 -14.79
CA ASP A 16 -3.07 -2.24 -13.75
C ASP A 16 -2.28 -3.51 -13.48
N ILE A 17 -2.95 -4.67 -13.41
CA ILE A 17 -2.33 -5.99 -13.29
C ILE A 17 -1.33 -6.20 -14.42
N LEU A 18 -1.77 -6.02 -15.67
CA LEU A 18 -0.91 -6.21 -16.83
C LEU A 18 0.28 -5.24 -16.84
N ASN A 19 0.12 -4.01 -16.37
CA ASN A 19 1.22 -3.07 -16.25
C ASN A 19 2.19 -3.44 -15.13
N LEU A 20 1.69 -3.98 -14.01
CA LEU A 20 2.49 -4.38 -12.87
C LEU A 20 3.27 -5.67 -13.15
N THR A 21 2.67 -6.65 -13.83
CA THR A 21 3.29 -7.94 -14.16
C THR A 21 4.35 -7.84 -15.25
N LYS A 22 4.36 -6.78 -16.07
CA LYS A 22 5.48 -6.47 -16.99
C LYS A 22 6.83 -6.36 -16.26
N SER A 23 6.82 -5.94 -15.00
CA SER A 23 8.02 -5.89 -14.16
C SER A 23 7.94 -6.95 -13.07
N LYS A 24 8.76 -8.01 -13.22
CA LYS A 24 8.89 -9.07 -12.19
C LYS A 24 9.29 -8.50 -10.82
N SER A 25 10.11 -7.45 -10.81
CA SER A 25 10.53 -6.80 -9.55
C SER A 25 9.37 -6.04 -8.90
N LEU A 26 8.62 -5.23 -9.66
CA LEU A 26 7.50 -4.47 -9.09
C LEU A 26 6.35 -5.38 -8.63
N SER A 27 6.02 -6.40 -9.42
CA SER A 27 5.03 -7.41 -9.03
C SER A 27 5.44 -8.16 -7.77
N ALA A 28 6.70 -8.60 -7.64
CA ALA A 28 7.20 -9.21 -6.41
C ALA A 28 7.09 -8.26 -5.22
N LYS A 29 7.53 -7.00 -5.36
CA LYS A 29 7.44 -5.97 -4.31
C LYS A 29 6.00 -5.73 -3.86
N PHE A 30 5.07 -5.72 -4.80
CA PHE A 30 3.65 -5.57 -4.51
C PHE A 30 3.12 -6.72 -3.66
N ILE A 31 3.38 -7.96 -4.08
CA ILE A 31 2.92 -9.17 -3.39
C ILE A 31 3.55 -9.26 -1.99
N THR A 32 4.84 -8.96 -1.86
CA THR A 32 5.51 -8.88 -0.55
C THR A 32 4.80 -7.87 0.34
N LEU A 33 4.51 -6.67 -0.15
CA LEU A 33 3.84 -5.64 0.64
C LEU A 33 2.43 -6.06 1.07
N VAL A 34 1.64 -6.65 0.16
CA VAL A 34 0.29 -7.18 0.47
C VAL A 34 0.34 -8.23 1.57
N ASN A 35 1.34 -9.11 1.53
CA ASN A 35 1.53 -10.13 2.57
C ASN A 35 1.99 -9.52 3.91
N GLU A 36 2.86 -8.50 3.88
CA GLU A 36 3.35 -7.82 5.09
C GLU A 36 2.26 -7.10 5.86
N VAL A 37 1.25 -6.55 5.17
CA VAL A 37 0.10 -5.88 5.79
C VAL A 37 -1.03 -6.84 6.13
N GLN A 38 -0.88 -8.14 5.83
CA GLN A 38 -1.79 -9.21 6.20
C GLN A 38 -3.25 -8.97 5.75
N ILE A 39 -3.45 -8.44 4.53
CA ILE A 39 -4.80 -8.35 3.95
C ILE A 39 -5.35 -9.79 3.83
N PRO A 40 -6.52 -10.11 4.41
CA PRO A 40 -7.08 -11.45 4.30
C PRO A 40 -7.61 -11.64 2.87
N LEU A 41 -6.93 -12.50 2.11
CA LEU A 41 -7.21 -12.73 0.68
C LEU A 41 -8.31 -13.78 0.45
N GLU A 42 -8.55 -14.65 1.43
CA GLU A 42 -9.51 -15.76 1.31
C GLU A 42 -10.92 -15.35 1.77
N ILE A 43 -11.01 -14.45 2.75
CA ILE A 43 -12.27 -13.99 3.34
C ILE A 43 -12.22 -12.48 3.49
N THR A 44 -13.19 -11.80 2.88
CA THR A 44 -13.27 -10.34 2.99
C THR A 44 -13.56 -9.92 4.44
N SER A 45 -12.72 -9.03 4.98
CA SER A 45 -12.89 -8.47 6.32
C SER A 45 -13.29 -6.99 6.24
N PRO A 46 -14.29 -6.53 7.02
CA PRO A 46 -14.67 -5.12 7.05
C PRO A 46 -13.58 -4.20 7.60
N GLN A 47 -12.53 -4.76 8.22
CA GLN A 47 -11.38 -3.99 8.71
C GLN A 47 -10.40 -3.59 7.61
N PHE A 48 -10.55 -4.13 6.40
CA PHE A 48 -9.65 -3.92 5.27
C PHE A 48 -10.39 -3.29 4.09
N ASN A 49 -9.69 -2.39 3.41
CA ASN A 49 -10.10 -1.79 2.16
C ASN A 49 -9.58 -2.63 0.99
N TYR A 50 -10.46 -3.37 0.32
CA TYR A 50 -10.12 -4.17 -0.87
C TYR A 50 -10.02 -3.35 -2.15
N GLN A 51 -10.13 -2.02 -2.08
CA GLN A 51 -9.84 -1.10 -3.19
C GLN A 51 -8.48 -0.40 -2.99
N CYS A 52 -7.61 -0.96 -2.14
CA CYS A 52 -6.33 -0.38 -1.79
C CYS A 52 -5.22 -0.57 -2.84
N GLY A 53 -5.40 -1.49 -3.79
CA GLY A 53 -4.39 -1.92 -4.76
C GLY A 53 -3.69 -0.76 -5.48
N PRO A 54 -4.42 0.17 -6.12
CA PRO A 54 -3.81 1.31 -6.81
C PRO A 54 -2.96 2.20 -5.88
N LEU A 55 -3.39 2.35 -4.63
CA LEU A 55 -2.66 3.12 -3.61
C LEU A 55 -1.40 2.39 -3.15
N LEU A 56 -1.45 1.07 -3.03
CA LEU A 56 -0.27 0.23 -2.73
C LEU A 56 0.74 0.25 -3.88
N VAL A 57 0.28 0.25 -5.15
CA VAL A 57 1.16 0.41 -6.32
C VAL A 57 1.92 1.74 -6.24
N LYS A 58 1.23 2.83 -5.89
CA LYS A 58 1.86 4.13 -5.71
C LYS A 58 2.93 4.12 -4.61
N LEU A 59 2.69 3.40 -3.51
CA LEU A 59 3.64 3.27 -2.42
C LEU A 59 4.91 2.51 -2.84
N ILE A 60 4.79 1.39 -3.56
CA ILE A 60 5.97 0.61 -4.00
C ILE A 60 6.79 1.31 -5.10
N GLN A 61 6.17 2.25 -5.82
CA GLN A 61 6.84 3.09 -6.82
C GLN A 61 7.47 4.34 -6.20
N SER A 62 7.25 4.59 -4.90
CA SER A 62 7.82 5.74 -4.20
C SER A 62 9.30 5.55 -3.89
N THR A 63 9.95 6.62 -3.43
CA THR A 63 11.34 6.61 -2.99
C THR A 63 11.55 6.02 -1.59
N LEU A 64 10.49 5.56 -0.91
CA LEU A 64 10.64 4.96 0.41
C LEU A 64 11.40 3.63 0.34
N PRO A 65 12.45 3.45 1.16
CA PRO A 65 13.17 2.19 1.25
C PRO A 65 12.24 1.02 1.56
N GLU A 66 12.49 -0.14 0.94
CA GLU A 66 11.64 -1.32 1.11
C GLU A 66 11.67 -1.85 2.55
N THR A 67 12.82 -1.72 3.20
CA THR A 67 13.06 -2.11 4.58
C THR A 67 12.59 -1.07 5.60
N SER A 68 12.01 0.05 5.15
CA SER A 68 11.56 1.11 6.05
C SER A 68 10.34 0.65 6.86
N ALA A 69 10.46 0.65 8.18
CA ALA A 69 9.31 0.47 9.09
C ALA A 69 8.18 1.48 8.80
N ASN A 70 8.54 2.67 8.33
CA ASN A 70 7.57 3.69 7.94
C ASN A 70 6.78 3.27 6.69
N ARG A 71 7.42 2.60 5.71
CA ARG A 71 6.73 2.07 4.51
C ARG A 71 5.65 1.05 4.91
N LYS A 72 5.98 0.11 5.80
CA LYS A 72 5.00 -0.86 6.31
C LYS A 72 3.85 -0.18 7.04
N THR A 73 4.13 0.87 7.80
CA THR A 73 3.11 1.67 8.49
C THR A 73 2.16 2.35 7.50
N VAL A 74 2.70 3.05 6.50
CA VAL A 74 1.89 3.68 5.43
C VAL A 74 1.04 2.63 4.70
N ALA A 75 1.64 1.49 4.34
CA ALA A 75 0.92 0.39 3.69
C ALA A 75 -0.25 -0.14 4.54
N THR A 76 -0.05 -0.26 5.86
CA THR A 76 -1.10 -0.69 6.80
C THR A 76 -2.26 0.31 6.85
N TYR A 77 -1.95 1.61 6.82
CA TYR A 77 -2.97 2.66 6.78
C TYR A 77 -3.77 2.66 5.47
N ILE A 78 -3.12 2.37 4.35
CA ILE A 78 -3.78 2.17 3.05
C ILE A 78 -4.69 0.93 3.11
N ALA A 79 -4.16 -0.20 3.59
CA ALA A 79 -4.87 -1.47 3.68
C ALA A 79 -6.09 -1.40 4.61
N LYS A 80 -6.03 -0.60 5.68
CA LYS A 80 -7.16 -0.36 6.60
C LYS A 80 -8.10 0.76 6.15
N GLY A 81 -7.87 1.37 4.98
CA GLY A 81 -8.72 2.44 4.45
C GLY A 81 -8.64 3.77 5.22
N LYS A 82 -7.61 3.97 6.04
CA LYS A 82 -7.33 5.28 6.67
C LYS A 82 -6.81 6.27 5.63
N LEU A 83 -5.92 5.83 4.75
CA LEU A 83 -5.50 6.56 3.56
C LEU A 83 -6.39 6.14 2.38
N LYS A 84 -7.27 7.05 1.94
CA LYS A 84 -8.36 6.77 0.99
C LYS A 84 -8.07 7.23 -0.43
N ASN A 85 -7.14 8.17 -0.61
CA ASN A 85 -6.86 8.75 -1.91
C ASN A 85 -5.36 8.98 -2.15
N SER A 86 -5.04 9.21 -3.43
CA SER A 86 -3.68 9.43 -3.93
C SER A 86 -2.94 10.58 -3.26
N GLN A 87 -3.64 11.64 -2.84
CA GLN A 87 -3.04 12.82 -2.21
C GLN A 87 -2.61 12.50 -0.78
N GLN A 88 -3.43 11.76 -0.03
CA GLN A 88 -3.09 11.33 1.32
C GLN A 88 -1.88 10.38 1.32
N VAL A 89 -1.79 9.48 0.33
CA VAL A 89 -0.63 8.59 0.17
C VAL A 89 0.65 9.36 -0.14
N GLU A 90 0.61 10.40 -0.98
CA GLU A 90 1.78 11.26 -1.24
C GLU A 90 2.26 11.98 0.01
N LYS A 91 1.34 12.56 0.78
CA LYS A 91 1.67 13.18 2.06
C LYS A 91 2.28 12.17 3.04
N ALA A 92 1.70 10.98 3.09
CA ALA A 92 2.22 9.89 3.93
C ALA A 92 3.63 9.47 3.54
N ILE A 93 3.92 9.36 2.23
CA ILE A 93 5.25 9.08 1.70
C ILE A 93 6.23 10.19 2.09
N LYS A 94 5.84 11.45 1.96
CA LYS A 94 6.67 12.63 2.30
C LYS A 94 6.96 12.71 3.79
N TYR A 95 5.98 12.41 4.64
CA TYR A 95 6.19 12.33 6.09
C TYR A 95 7.16 11.20 6.43
N ALA A 96 6.89 10.00 5.91
CA ALA A 96 7.69 8.80 6.15
C ALA A 96 9.14 8.90 5.66
N SER A 97 9.42 9.72 4.64
CA SER A 97 10.76 9.90 4.08
C SER A 97 11.61 10.93 4.84
N THR A 98 10.98 11.86 5.56
CA THR A 98 11.66 12.96 6.25
C THR A 98 11.80 12.74 7.76
N LYS A 99 10.99 11.86 8.34
CA LYS A 99 10.92 11.67 9.79
C LYS A 99 11.70 10.43 10.23
N THR A 100 12.70 10.65 11.08
CA THR A 100 13.50 9.60 11.76
C THR A 100 12.70 8.86 12.82
N LYS A 101 11.73 9.52 13.46
CA LYS A 101 10.79 8.93 14.41
C LYS A 101 9.37 9.15 13.90
N PHE A 102 8.62 8.05 13.75
CA PHE A 102 7.25 8.09 13.27
C PHE A 102 6.30 8.46 14.42
N ASP A 103 5.80 9.70 14.43
CA ASP A 103 4.74 10.11 15.36
C ASP A 103 3.38 9.89 14.70
N VAL A 104 2.58 8.99 15.27
CA VAL A 104 1.28 8.61 14.71
C VAL A 104 0.31 9.79 14.69
N LYS A 105 0.30 10.65 15.72
CA LYS A 105 -0.65 11.77 15.80
C LYS A 105 -0.29 12.87 14.82
N GLU A 106 1.00 13.17 14.71
CA GLU A 106 1.49 14.13 13.72
C GLU A 106 1.23 13.62 12.29
N PHE A 107 1.53 12.34 12.05
CA PHE A 107 1.27 11.68 10.77
C PHE A 107 -0.20 11.75 10.36
N GLU A 108 -1.12 11.36 11.25
CA GLU A 108 -2.57 11.39 10.96
C GLU A 108 -3.04 12.81 10.63
N LYS A 109 -2.57 13.81 11.40
CA LYS A 109 -2.87 15.22 11.16
C LYS A 109 -2.34 15.71 9.82
N GLU A 110 -1.09 15.40 9.47
CA GLU A 110 -0.50 15.83 8.19
C GLU A 110 -1.18 15.18 6.99
N CYS A 111 -1.55 13.90 7.12
CA CYS A 111 -2.22 13.15 6.08
C CYS A 111 -3.73 13.43 5.97
N GLY A 112 -4.31 14.16 6.93
CA GLY A 112 -5.74 14.48 6.97
C GLY A 112 -6.60 13.23 7.20
N ILE A 113 -6.19 12.42 8.19
CA ILE A 113 -6.90 11.23 8.68
C ILE A 113 -7.66 11.58 9.96
#